data_AF-A0A959CFU2-F1
#
_entry.id   AF-A0A959CFU2-F1
#
_cell.length_a   1.000
_cell.length_b   1.000
_cell.length_c   1.000
_cell.angle_alpha   90.00
_cell.angle_beta   90.00
_cell.angle_gamma   90.00
#
_symmetry.space_group_name_H-M   'P 1'
#
loop_
_entity.id
_entity.type
_entity.pdbx_description
1 polymer ?
#
loop_
_entity_poly.entity_id
_entity_poly.type
_entity_poly.pdbx_seq_one_letter_code
_entity_poly.pdbx_strand_id
1 'polypeptide(L)'
;MSIQDILRQRIMVIDGAMGTMIQQYRLDEAGYRGERFAGWHTDVKGNNDLLSLTQPRVVEAIHRAYLEAGADIIETNTFNATRISL
;
A
#
# COMPACT_ATOMS: atom_id res chain seq x y z
N MET A 1 -14.11 -7.82 22.11
CA MET A 1 -15.07 -7.55 21.03
C MET A 1 -14.46 -8.08 19.75
N SER A 2 -15.15 -8.98 19.06
CA SER A 2 -14.68 -9.59 17.80
C SER A 2 -15.14 -8.76 16.60
N ILE A 3 -14.54 -8.97 15.42
CA ILE A 3 -15.03 -8.31 14.19
C ILE A 3 -16.48 -8.71 13.89
N GLN A 4 -16.88 -9.94 14.22
CA GLN A 4 -18.25 -10.43 14.07
C GLN A 4 -19.25 -9.67 14.94
N ASP A 5 -18.82 -9.18 16.12
CA ASP A 5 -19.69 -8.39 17.00
C ASP A 5 -19.96 -7.00 16.40
N ILE A 6 -18.94 -6.37 15.81
CA ILE A 6 -19.05 -5.04 15.19
C ILE A 6 -19.92 -5.09 13.94
N LEU A 7 -19.71 -6.10 13.08
CA LEU A 7 -20.47 -6.28 11.84
C LEU A 7 -21.98 -6.51 12.07
N ARG A 8 -22.39 -6.99 13.24
CA ARG A 8 -23.81 -7.08 13.64
C ARG A 8 -24.41 -5.74 14.05
N GLN A 9 -23.58 -4.77 14.46
CA GLN A 9 -24.01 -3.48 14.98
C GLN A 9 -24.02 -2.39 13.91
N ARG A 10 -23.09 -2.45 12.95
CA ARG A 10 -22.98 -1.47 11.86
C ARG A 10 -22.22 -2.02 10.65
N ILE A 11 -22.39 -1.34 9.52
CA ILE A 11 -21.56 -1.55 8.33
C ILE A 11 -20.14 -1.06 8.63
N MET A 12 -19.14 -1.83 8.19
CA MET A 12 -17.74 -1.44 8.20
C MET A 12 -17.29 -1.08 6.78
N VAL A 13 -16.39 -0.09 6.68
CA VAL A 13 -15.88 0.41 5.39
C VAL A 13 -14.44 -0.08 5.18
N ILE A 14 -14.18 -0.68 4.02
CA ILE A 14 -12.82 -1.01 3.56
C ILE A 14 -12.23 0.23 2.88
N ASP A 15 -10.91 0.39 2.97
CA ASP A 15 -10.18 1.47 2.32
C ASP A 15 -10.30 1.49 0.79
N GLY A 16 -9.71 2.51 0.17
CA GLY A 16 -9.75 2.70 -1.27
C GLY A 16 -8.49 2.20 -1.99
N ALA A 17 -8.42 2.52 -3.28
CA ALA A 17 -7.34 2.07 -4.14
C ALA A 17 -5.94 2.63 -3.77
N MET A 18 -5.09 1.76 -3.21
CA MET A 18 -3.66 2.03 -2.93
C MET A 18 -2.90 2.56 -4.17
N GLY A 19 -3.06 1.89 -5.32
CA GLY A 19 -2.35 2.26 -6.55
C GLY A 19 -2.67 3.68 -7.05
N THR A 20 -3.92 4.11 -6.96
CA THR A 20 -4.35 5.47 -7.34
C THR A 20 -3.71 6.51 -6.43
N MET A 21 -3.61 6.23 -5.14
CA MET A 21 -2.97 7.13 -4.17
C MET A 21 -1.46 7.22 -4.41
N ILE A 22 -0.78 6.10 -4.69
CA ILE A 22 0.66 6.07 -5.02
C ILE A 22 0.97 6.95 -6.25
N GLN A 23 0.12 6.91 -7.29
CA GLN A 23 0.34 7.71 -8.51
C GLN A 23 0.43 9.22 -8.23
N GLN A 24 -0.20 9.72 -7.16
CA GLN A 24 -0.16 11.14 -6.78
C GLN A 24 1.23 11.58 -6.30
N TYR A 25 2.04 10.65 -5.77
CA TYR A 25 3.41 10.92 -5.32
C TYR A 25 4.42 11.01 -6.48
N ARG A 26 4.02 10.62 -7.70
CA ARG A 26 4.84 10.73 -8.93
C ARG A 26 6.26 10.18 -8.78
N LEU A 27 6.40 9.05 -8.07
CA LEU A 27 7.69 8.39 -7.88
C LEU A 27 8.30 7.98 -9.23
N ASP A 28 9.58 8.28 -9.38
CA ASP A 28 10.39 7.82 -10.50
C ASP A 28 11.08 6.48 -10.17
N GLU A 29 11.91 5.99 -11.07
CA GLU A 29 12.62 4.72 -10.91
C GLU A 29 13.50 4.71 -9.64
N ALA A 30 14.20 5.81 -9.35
CA ALA A 30 15.00 5.94 -8.14
C ALA A 30 14.12 5.92 -6.87
N GLY A 31 12.96 6.58 -6.92
CA GLY A 31 11.94 6.53 -5.86
C GLY A 31 11.45 5.11 -5.57
N TYR A 32 11.16 4.32 -6.59
CA TYR A 32 10.74 2.92 -6.39
C TYR A 32 11.87 2.04 -5.85
N ARG A 33 13.11 2.22 -6.30
CA ARG A 33 14.27 1.44 -5.84
C ARG A 33 14.64 1.70 -4.39
N GLY A 34 14.56 2.96 -3.97
CA GLY A 34 15.18 3.41 -2.73
C GLY A 34 16.66 3.01 -2.64
N GLU A 35 17.21 3.01 -1.43
CA GLU A 35 18.61 2.60 -1.21
C GLU A 35 18.80 1.10 -1.40
N ARG A 36 17.82 0.30 -0.97
CA ARG A 36 17.92 -1.17 -0.93
C ARG A 36 18.06 -1.81 -2.31
N PHE A 37 17.48 -1.22 -3.35
CA PHE A 37 17.48 -1.77 -4.71
C PHE A 37 18.13 -0.83 -5.74
N ALA A 38 18.96 0.12 -5.27
CA ALA A 38 19.65 1.07 -6.14
C ALA A 38 20.46 0.39 -7.26
N GLY A 39 21.10 -0.75 -6.96
CA GLY A 39 21.89 -1.54 -7.90
C GLY A 39 21.14 -2.70 -8.57
N TRP A 40 19.82 -2.81 -8.45
CA TRP A 40 19.06 -3.91 -9.05
C TRP A 40 19.12 -3.84 -10.59
N HIS A 41 19.25 -4.98 -11.24
CA HIS A 41 19.64 -5.08 -12.66
C HIS A 41 18.51 -4.82 -13.66
N THR A 42 17.26 -4.69 -13.20
CA THR A 42 16.07 -4.38 -14.02
C THR A 42 15.27 -3.24 -13.40
N ASP A 43 14.42 -2.60 -14.19
CA ASP A 43 13.50 -1.59 -13.70
C ASP A 43 12.46 -2.17 -12.73
N VAL A 44 12.14 -1.41 -11.69
CA VAL A 44 11.18 -1.80 -10.65
C VAL A 44 10.03 -0.80 -10.50
N LYS A 45 10.03 0.32 -11.24
CA LYS A 45 8.91 1.26 -11.26
C LYS A 45 7.62 0.57 -11.67
N GLY A 46 6.57 0.82 -10.90
CA GLY A 46 5.25 0.19 -11.06
C GLY A 46 5.04 -1.03 -10.16
N ASN A 47 6.10 -1.60 -9.57
CA ASN A 47 5.96 -2.58 -8.51
C ASN A 47 5.59 -1.88 -7.18
N ASN A 48 4.30 -1.64 -6.98
CA ASN A 48 3.81 -0.91 -5.79
C ASN A 48 4.07 -1.66 -4.49
N ASP A 49 4.00 -3.00 -4.50
CA ASP A 49 4.27 -3.86 -3.35
C ASP A 49 5.67 -3.61 -2.77
N LEU A 50 6.66 -3.31 -3.64
CA LEU A 50 8.04 -2.97 -3.25
C LEU A 50 8.11 -1.73 -2.36
N LEU A 51 7.18 -0.78 -2.51
CA LEU A 51 7.18 0.48 -1.76
C LEU A 51 6.98 0.28 -0.26
N SER A 52 6.44 -0.87 0.16
CA SER A 52 6.40 -1.25 1.58
C SER A 52 7.82 -1.37 2.18
N LEU A 53 8.84 -1.65 1.35
CA LEU A 53 10.25 -1.75 1.76
C LEU A 53 11.03 -0.47 1.46
N THR A 54 10.77 0.16 0.31
CA THR A 54 11.61 1.26 -0.19
C THR A 54 11.05 2.64 0.16
N GLN A 55 9.74 2.76 0.34
CA GLN A 55 9.03 4.00 0.67
C GLN A 55 7.97 3.77 1.77
N PRO A 56 8.32 3.21 2.94
CA PRO A 56 7.34 2.83 3.97
C PRO A 56 6.51 4.02 4.47
N ARG A 57 7.09 5.24 4.46
CA ARG A 57 6.38 6.46 4.85
C ARG A 57 5.25 6.85 3.88
N VAL A 58 5.42 6.57 2.59
CA VAL A 58 4.37 6.82 1.57
C VAL A 58 3.21 5.86 1.80
N VAL A 59 3.50 4.57 2.00
CA VAL A 59 2.48 3.54 2.29
C VAL A 59 1.74 3.85 3.59
N GLU A 60 2.46 4.22 4.66
CA GLU A 60 1.86 4.62 5.93
C GLU A 60 0.94 5.85 5.77
N ALA A 61 1.40 6.88 5.04
CA ALA A 61 0.61 8.08 4.83
C ALA A 61 -0.70 7.79 4.09
N ILE A 62 -0.69 6.87 3.13
CA ILE A 62 -1.90 6.45 2.40
C ILE A 62 -2.88 5.71 3.31
N HIS A 63 -2.41 4.73 4.09
CA HIS A 63 -3.29 4.04 5.05
C HIS A 63 -3.86 5.01 6.08
N ARG A 64 -3.04 5.95 6.58
CA ARG A 64 -3.49 6.99 7.50
C ARG A 64 -4.58 7.86 6.90
N ALA A 65 -4.42 8.29 5.65
CA ALA A 65 -5.43 9.09 4.96
C ALA A 65 -6.78 8.35 4.83
N TYR A 66 -6.76 7.04 4.58
CA TYR A 66 -8.00 6.24 4.55
C TYR A 66 -8.64 6.07 5.93
N LEU A 67 -7.84 5.83 6.97
CA LEU A 67 -8.33 5.76 8.35
C LEU A 67 -8.94 7.11 8.79
N GLU A 68 -8.30 8.23 8.46
CA GLU A 68 -8.81 9.59 8.74
C GLU A 68 -10.09 9.90 7.96
N ALA A 69 -10.26 9.32 6.77
CA ALA A 69 -11.49 9.41 5.98
C ALA A 69 -12.62 8.50 6.51
N GLY A 70 -12.36 7.66 7.52
CA GLY A 70 -13.34 6.79 8.17
C GLY A 70 -13.35 5.33 7.71
N ALA A 71 -12.29 4.86 7.04
CA ALA A 71 -12.12 3.43 6.80
C ALA A 71 -11.94 2.69 8.14
N ASP A 72 -12.60 1.54 8.26
CA ASP A 72 -12.50 0.65 9.42
C ASP A 72 -11.48 -0.47 9.20
N ILE A 73 -11.27 -0.83 7.94
CA ILE A 73 -10.43 -1.92 7.48
C ILE A 73 -9.49 -1.36 6.42
N ILE A 74 -8.21 -1.69 6.54
CA ILE A 74 -7.19 -1.37 5.54
C ILE A 74 -6.66 -2.65 4.92
N GLU A 75 -6.42 -2.62 3.62
CA GLU A 75 -5.74 -3.70 2.92
C GLU A 75 -4.22 -3.55 3.05
N THR A 76 -3.47 -4.65 3.09
CA THR A 76 -2.00 -4.56 3.00
C THR A 76 -1.58 -4.20 1.59
N ASN A 77 -0.48 -3.46 1.42
CA ASN A 77 0.13 -3.17 0.11
C ASN A 77 0.86 -4.40 -0.46
N THR A 78 0.09 -5.44 -0.79
CA THR A 78 0.59 -6.79 -1.12
C THR A 78 -0.20 -7.47 -2.23
N PHE A 79 -0.82 -6.71 -3.15
CA PHE A 79 -1.66 -7.28 -4.22
C PHE A 79 -0.88 -8.27 -5.12
N ASN A 80 0.38 -7.98 -5.44
CA ASN A 80 1.26 -8.82 -6.26
C ASN A 80 2.34 -9.55 -5.45
N ALA A 81 2.35 -9.46 -4.12
CA ALA A 81 3.39 -10.01 -3.25
C ALA A 81 3.36 -11.55 -3.13
N THR A 82 3.51 -12.23 -4.27
CA THR A 82 3.56 -13.69 -4.41
C THR A 82 4.75 -14.09 -5.27
N ARG A 83 5.24 -15.33 -5.09
CA ARG A 83 6.36 -15.86 -5.88
C ARG A 83 6.10 -15.90 -7.39
N ILE A 84 4.85 -15.98 -7.82
CA ILE A 84 4.50 -16.10 -9.25
C ILE A 84 4.58 -14.73 -9.94
N SER A 85 4.27 -13.65 -9.21
CA SER A 85 4.24 -12.30 -9.78
C SER A 85 5.54 -11.52 -9.62
N LEU A 86 6.38 -11.86 -8.62
CA LEU A 86 7.64 -11.18 -8.31
C LEU A 86 8.87 -11.97 -8.76
#